data_AF-A0A8J5BQ62-F1
#
_entry.id   AF-A0A8J5BQ62-F1
#
_cell.length_a   1.000
_cell.length_b   1.000
_cell.length_c   1.000
_cell.angle_alpha   90.00
_cell.angle_beta   90.00
_cell.angle_gamma   90.00
#
_symmetry.space_group_name_H-M   'P 1'
#
loop_
_entity.id
_entity.type
_entity.pdbx_description
1 polymer ?
#
loop_
_entity_poly.entity_id
_entity_poly.type
_entity_poly.pdbx_seq_one_letter_code
_entity_poly.pdbx_strand_id
1 'polypeptide(L)'
;MLLFALLPSIVCATSILARPSDGSTVVTLGTIDLETPSFTSTSEFTGEACIGLNVAGSFVCHVLAQIDAGKAKDFTVETKDGVITKINYKKGLPAGEDTVITTTAQAAPEAGIKEPVQLVNNEILKEEPEKTFIQKYWMYIVPILLLLLLGGGAPEEGK
;
A
#
# COMPACT_ATOMS: atom_id res chain seq x y z
N MET A 1 -36.54 9.08 17.42
CA MET A 1 -35.99 10.30 16.81
C MET A 1 -34.54 10.00 16.44
N LEU A 2 -34.33 9.35 15.29
CA LEU A 2 -33.00 9.02 14.77
C LEU A 2 -32.48 10.25 14.01
N LEU A 3 -31.52 10.95 14.60
CA LEU A 3 -30.81 12.05 13.95
C LEU A 3 -29.68 11.43 13.11
N PHE A 4 -29.98 11.09 11.86
CA PHE A 4 -28.95 10.73 10.88
C PHE A 4 -28.17 12.00 10.52
N ALA A 5 -26.94 12.11 11.02
CA ALA A 5 -26.00 13.14 10.65
C ALA A 5 -25.59 12.93 9.18
N LEU A 6 -26.21 13.70 8.27
CA LEU A 6 -25.73 13.90 6.91
C LEU A 6 -24.44 14.73 6.98
N LEU A 7 -23.29 14.07 7.05
CA LEU A 7 -22.02 14.71 6.74
C LEU A 7 -22.00 14.99 5.23
N PRO A 8 -21.65 16.22 4.78
CA PRO A 8 -21.46 16.47 3.38
C PRO A 8 -20.25 15.66 2.92
N SER A 9 -20.44 14.74 1.98
CA SER A 9 -19.35 14.26 1.12
C SER A 9 -18.75 15.49 0.45
N ILE A 10 -17.61 15.97 0.96
CA ILE A 10 -16.86 17.04 0.31
C ILE A 10 -16.13 16.37 -0.86
N VAL A 11 -16.86 16.24 -1.96
CA VAL A 11 -16.36 15.74 -3.24
C VAL A 11 -15.48 16.84 -3.82
N CYS A 12 -14.17 16.77 -3.59
CA CYS A 12 -13.22 17.75 -4.14
C CYS A 12 -12.78 17.33 -5.55
N ALA A 13 -13.65 17.56 -6.53
CA ALA A 13 -13.21 17.62 -7.92
C ALA A 13 -12.07 18.64 -8.02
N THR A 14 -10.93 18.22 -8.59
CA THR A 14 -9.71 19.03 -8.61
C THR A 14 -9.40 19.48 -10.03
N SER A 15 -9.22 20.78 -10.24
CA SER A 15 -8.88 21.35 -11.54
C SER A 15 -7.42 21.12 -11.91
N ILE A 16 -7.19 20.53 -13.08
CA ILE A 16 -5.88 20.38 -13.69
C ILE A 16 -5.61 21.59 -14.56
N LEU A 17 -4.44 22.19 -14.35
CA LEU A 17 -4.02 23.42 -14.99
C LEU A 17 -2.80 23.16 -15.87
N ALA A 18 -2.71 23.86 -16.98
CA ALA A 18 -1.54 23.93 -17.84
C ALA A 18 -0.99 25.35 -17.83
N ARG A 19 0.30 25.50 -17.52
CA ARG A 19 1.04 26.74 -17.73
C ARG A 19 1.91 26.57 -18.98
N PRO A 20 1.56 27.25 -20.09
CA PRO A 20 2.38 27.25 -21.30
C PRO A 20 3.84 27.63 -21.03
N SER A 21 4.77 26.99 -21.76
CA SER A 21 6.22 27.24 -21.64
C SER A 21 6.65 28.62 -22.14
N ASP A 22 5.84 29.26 -22.99
CA ASP A 22 6.04 30.61 -23.49
C ASP A 22 5.77 31.70 -22.43
N GLY A 23 5.30 31.33 -21.23
CA GLY A 23 4.96 32.25 -20.15
C GLY A 23 3.56 32.85 -20.27
N SER A 24 2.73 32.36 -21.19
CA SER A 24 1.33 32.73 -21.31
C SER A 24 0.53 32.40 -20.05
N THR A 25 -0.69 32.94 -19.96
CA THR A 25 -1.59 32.72 -18.83
C THR A 25 -1.92 31.25 -18.63
N VAL A 26 -2.07 30.84 -17.36
CA VAL A 26 -2.45 29.48 -17.00
C VAL A 26 -3.83 29.15 -17.57
N VAL A 27 -3.96 28.00 -18.22
CA VAL A 27 -5.18 27.49 -18.84
C VAL A 27 -5.69 26.29 -18.04
N THR A 28 -6.99 26.18 -17.83
CA THR A 28 -7.60 25.02 -17.17
C THR A 28 -7.82 23.92 -18.19
N LEU A 29 -7.09 22.80 -18.08
CA LEU A 29 -7.24 21.66 -18.99
C LEU A 29 -8.55 20.90 -18.74
N GLY A 30 -8.93 20.77 -17.46
CA GLY A 30 -10.12 20.02 -17.07
C GLY A 30 -10.20 19.80 -15.57
N THR A 31 -11.13 18.95 -15.16
CA THR A 31 -11.33 18.54 -13.76
C THR A 31 -11.17 17.04 -13.63
N ILE A 32 -10.44 16.62 -12.61
CA ILE A 32 -10.35 15.22 -12.18
C ILE A 32 -11.33 15.00 -11.04
N ASP A 33 -12.16 13.98 -11.20
CA ASP A 33 -12.93 13.40 -10.10
C ASP A 33 -12.10 12.27 -9.48
N LEU A 34 -11.87 12.34 -8.16
CA LEU A 34 -11.09 11.36 -7.41
C LEU A 34 -11.94 10.22 -6.87
N GLU A 35 -13.26 10.40 -6.74
CA GLU A 35 -14.18 9.34 -6.32
C GLU A 35 -14.42 8.37 -7.47
N THR A 36 -14.69 8.94 -8.65
CA THR A 36 -14.79 8.20 -9.90
C THR A 36 -13.63 8.63 -10.78
N PRO A 37 -12.50 7.90 -10.79
CA PRO A 37 -11.26 8.32 -11.46
C PRO A 37 -11.51 8.57 -12.94
N SER A 38 -11.81 9.82 -13.26
CA SER A 38 -12.25 10.28 -14.56
C SER A 38 -11.80 11.72 -14.76
N PHE A 39 -11.50 12.04 -16.01
CA PHE A 39 -11.07 13.37 -16.40
C PHE A 39 -12.13 13.97 -17.32
N THR A 40 -12.61 15.16 -16.97
CA THR A 40 -13.49 15.94 -17.83
C THR A 40 -12.70 17.08 -18.43
N SER A 41 -12.41 17.00 -19.72
CA SER A 41 -11.72 18.07 -20.45
C SER A 41 -12.62 19.31 -20.55
N THR A 42 -12.09 20.48 -20.18
CA THR A 42 -12.81 21.76 -20.28
C THR A 42 -12.24 22.64 -21.39
N SER A 43 -10.99 22.42 -21.79
CA SER A 43 -10.35 23.16 -22.87
C SER A 43 -9.49 22.26 -23.75
N GLU A 44 -9.39 22.66 -25.02
CA GLU A 44 -8.42 22.11 -25.94
C GLU A 44 -7.19 23.03 -25.92
N PHE A 45 -6.10 22.52 -25.37
CA PHE A 45 -4.80 23.19 -25.39
C PHE A 45 -3.82 22.32 -26.18
N THR A 46 -3.02 22.95 -27.03
CA THR A 46 -1.95 22.29 -27.78
C THR A 46 -0.66 23.06 -27.57
N GLY A 47 0.41 22.35 -27.23
CA GLY A 47 1.72 22.92 -27.03
C GLY A 47 2.45 22.33 -25.84
N GLU A 48 3.67 22.79 -25.62
CA GLU A 48 4.46 22.45 -24.46
C GLU A 48 4.04 23.31 -23.27
N ALA A 49 3.57 22.66 -22.21
CA ALA A 49 3.13 23.32 -20.99
C ALA A 49 3.52 22.50 -19.77
N CYS A 50 3.76 23.19 -18.64
CA CYS A 50 3.75 22.50 -17.38
C CYS A 50 2.33 22.21 -16.92
N ILE A 51 2.04 20.94 -16.69
CA ILE A 51 0.80 20.44 -16.12
C ILE A 51 0.95 20.43 -14.59
N GLY A 52 -0.05 20.98 -13.91
CA GLY A 52 0.01 21.19 -12.48
C GLY A 52 -1.35 21.43 -11.84
N LEU A 53 -1.31 21.78 -10.57
CA LEU A 53 -2.48 22.08 -9.74
C LEU A 53 -2.37 23.46 -9.13
N ASN A 54 -3.51 24.00 -8.71
CA ASN A 54 -3.52 25.13 -7.79
C ASN A 54 -3.57 24.61 -6.35
N VAL A 55 -2.48 24.81 -5.60
CA VAL A 55 -2.38 24.45 -4.19
C VAL A 55 -2.32 25.75 -3.39
N ALA A 56 -3.34 26.02 -2.58
CA ALA A 56 -3.44 27.22 -1.75
C ALA A 56 -3.26 28.55 -2.50
N GLY A 57 -3.80 28.66 -3.72
CA GLY A 57 -3.73 29.87 -4.54
C GLY A 57 -2.46 29.97 -5.40
N SER A 58 -1.51 29.04 -5.25
CA SER A 58 -0.28 28.99 -6.04
C SER A 58 -0.30 27.81 -7.02
N PHE A 59 0.05 28.07 -8.27
CA PHE A 59 0.24 27.00 -9.26
C PHE A 59 1.52 26.23 -8.97
N VAL A 60 1.38 24.93 -8.75
CA VAL A 60 2.48 23.98 -8.56
C VAL A 60 2.63 23.15 -9.83
N CYS A 61 3.76 23.30 -10.48
CA CYS A 61 4.16 22.54 -11.66
C CYS A 61 4.57 21.11 -11.23
N HIS A 62 3.92 20.09 -11.80
CA HIS A 62 4.26 18.68 -11.51
C HIS A 62 5.00 18.01 -12.66
N VAL A 63 4.57 18.25 -13.91
CA VAL A 63 5.17 17.62 -15.09
C VAL A 63 5.17 18.58 -16.28
N LEU A 64 6.33 18.73 -16.92
CA LEU A 64 6.45 19.45 -18.19
C LEU A 64 6.21 18.46 -19.33
N ALA A 65 5.23 18.73 -20.19
CA ALA A 65 4.90 17.83 -21.29
C ALA A 65 4.35 18.59 -22.51
N GLN A 66 4.45 17.94 -23.67
CA GLN A 66 3.79 18.38 -24.89
C GLN A 66 2.38 17.80 -24.96
N ILE A 67 1.39 18.68 -24.96
CA ILE A 67 -0.03 18.35 -25.07
C ILE A 67 -0.42 18.49 -26.54
N ASP A 68 -1.00 17.44 -27.11
CA ASP A 68 -1.56 17.46 -28.47
C ASP A 68 -3.08 17.56 -28.40
N ALA A 69 -3.70 18.48 -29.15
CA ALA A 69 -5.14 18.43 -29.35
C ALA A 69 -5.56 17.13 -30.05
N GLY A 70 -6.76 16.65 -29.72
CA GLY A 70 -7.35 15.47 -30.33
C GLY A 70 -6.70 14.13 -29.95
N LYS A 71 -5.78 14.11 -28.97
CA LYS A 71 -5.27 12.86 -28.39
C LYS A 71 -5.77 12.68 -26.97
N ALA A 72 -5.92 11.42 -26.59
CA ALA A 72 -6.25 11.05 -25.23
C ALA A 72 -5.18 11.56 -24.25
N LYS A 73 -5.62 11.97 -23.06
CA LYS A 73 -4.79 12.42 -21.96
C LYS A 73 -4.82 11.34 -20.88
N ASP A 74 -3.65 10.74 -20.61
CA ASP A 74 -3.51 9.76 -19.55
C ASP A 74 -2.86 10.42 -18.33
N PHE A 75 -3.62 10.57 -17.26
CA PHE A 75 -3.14 11.12 -16.00
C PHE A 75 -2.93 10.01 -14.98
N THR A 76 -1.76 9.99 -14.33
CA THR A 76 -1.54 9.16 -13.14
C THR A 76 -1.40 10.08 -11.95
N VAL A 77 -2.35 10.00 -11.03
CA VAL A 77 -2.47 10.87 -9.87
C VAL A 77 -2.09 10.08 -8.63
N GLU A 78 -1.07 10.54 -7.90
CA GLU A 78 -0.74 9.99 -6.61
C GLU A 78 -1.48 10.79 -5.53
N THR A 79 -2.19 10.08 -4.66
CA THR A 79 -2.92 10.69 -3.53
C THR A 79 -2.38 10.19 -2.20
N LYS A 80 -2.39 11.07 -1.21
CA LYS A 80 -2.12 10.78 0.19
C LYS A 80 -3.18 11.46 1.03
N ASP A 81 -3.89 10.69 1.86
CA ASP A 81 -4.95 11.19 2.74
C ASP A 81 -6.03 12.00 2.00
N GLY A 82 -6.37 11.61 0.77
CA GLY A 82 -7.37 12.29 -0.08
C GLY A 82 -6.86 13.56 -0.77
N VAL A 83 -5.58 13.93 -0.59
CA VAL A 83 -4.95 15.07 -1.23
C VAL A 83 -4.05 14.59 -2.36
N ILE A 84 -4.13 15.22 -3.53
CA ILE A 84 -3.21 14.94 -4.65
C ILE A 84 -1.82 15.46 -4.29
N THR A 85 -0.83 14.57 -4.26
CA THR A 85 0.57 14.90 -3.96
C THR A 85 1.42 14.98 -5.22
N LYS A 86 1.07 14.23 -6.25
CA LYS A 86 1.83 14.20 -7.51
C LYS A 86 0.92 13.87 -8.68
N ILE A 87 1.22 14.48 -9.83
CA ILE A 87 0.59 14.16 -11.10
C ILE A 87 1.69 13.80 -12.09
N ASN A 88 1.51 12.67 -12.77
CA ASN A 88 2.24 12.34 -13.96
C ASN A 88 1.28 12.40 -15.15
N TYR A 89 1.80 12.86 -16.28
CA TYR A 89 1.09 12.88 -17.54
C TYR A 89 1.80 11.98 -18.52
N LYS A 90 1.03 11.13 -19.17
CA LYS A 90 1.48 10.34 -20.31
C LYS A 90 0.62 10.70 -21.51
N LYS A 91 1.29 10.83 -22.65
CA LYS A 91 0.62 11.03 -23.93
C LYS A 91 -0.19 9.78 -24.27
N GLY A 92 -1.51 9.95 -24.34
CA GLY A 92 -2.41 8.85 -24.66
C GLY A 92 -2.45 8.55 -26.16
N LEU A 93 -3.21 7.51 -26.50
CA LEU A 93 -3.38 7.04 -27.87
C LEU A 93 -4.19 8.05 -28.71
N PRO A 94 -3.96 8.13 -30.04
CA PRO A 94 -4.62 9.09 -30.93
C PRO A 94 -6.14 8.86 -31.13
N ALA A 95 -6.70 7.77 -30.58
CA ALA A 95 -8.13 7.46 -30.61
C ALA A 95 -8.54 6.75 -29.30
N GLY A 96 -8.05 7.25 -28.16
CA GLY A 96 -8.36 6.74 -26.84
C GLY A 96 -9.33 7.64 -26.07
N GLU A 97 -9.94 7.09 -25.04
CA GLU A 97 -10.61 7.88 -24.00
C GLU A 97 -9.57 8.43 -23.02
N ASP A 98 -9.85 9.58 -22.40
CA ASP A 98 -9.01 10.14 -21.35
C ASP A 98 -9.04 9.21 -20.13
N THR A 99 -7.86 8.77 -19.66
CA THR A 99 -7.77 7.87 -18.52
C THR A 99 -7.16 8.55 -17.30
N VAL A 100 -7.71 8.25 -16.12
CA VAL A 100 -7.14 8.66 -14.84
C VAL A 100 -6.85 7.42 -14.02
N ILE A 101 -5.59 7.26 -13.62
CA ILE A 101 -5.16 6.19 -12.73
C ILE A 101 -4.78 6.82 -11.39
N THR A 102 -5.56 6.50 -10.35
CA THR A 102 -5.24 6.94 -8.99
C THR A 102 -4.37 5.89 -8.32
N THR A 103 -3.19 6.30 -7.85
CA THR A 103 -2.29 5.45 -7.05
C THR A 103 -2.21 6.01 -5.65
N THR A 104 -2.50 5.20 -4.64
CA THR A 104 -2.28 5.57 -3.25
C THR A 104 -0.85 5.21 -2.87
N ALA A 105 -0.11 6.16 -2.28
CA ALA A 105 1.24 5.88 -1.80
C ALA A 105 1.18 4.76 -0.73
N GLN A 106 1.65 3.56 -1.08
CA GLN A 106 1.72 2.46 -0.14
C GLN A 106 2.92 2.65 0.78
N ALA A 107 2.71 2.54 2.10
CA ALA A 107 3.81 2.57 3.05
C ALA A 107 4.81 1.47 2.70
N ALA A 108 6.10 1.82 2.68
CA ALA A 108 7.15 0.85 2.47
C ALA A 108 7.06 -0.24 3.56
N PRO A 109 7.32 -1.51 3.24
CA PRO A 109 7.36 -2.55 4.25
C PRO A 109 8.38 -2.16 5.31
N GLU A 110 7.97 -2.23 6.58
CA GLU A 110 8.87 -1.94 7.70
C GLU A 110 10.08 -2.87 7.60
N ALA A 111 11.27 -2.27 7.62
CA ALA A 111 12.50 -3.05 7.64
C ALA A 111 12.50 -3.89 8.91
N GLY A 112 12.52 -5.22 8.76
CA GLY A 112 12.69 -6.13 9.88
C GLY A 112 14.06 -5.93 10.51
N ILE A 113 14.13 -5.07 11.52
CA ILE A 113 15.33 -4.91 12.34
C ILE A 113 15.45 -6.20 13.15
N LYS A 114 16.52 -6.98 12.90
CA LYS A 114 16.88 -8.09 13.78
C LYS A 114 17.13 -7.50 15.16
N GLU A 115 16.35 -7.90 16.15
CA GLU A 115 16.58 -7.47 17.53
C GLU A 115 18.03 -7.75 17.91
N PRO A 116 18.72 -6.81 18.60
CA PRO A 116 20.08 -7.04 19.04
C PRO A 116 20.09 -8.27 19.95
N VAL A 117 20.97 -9.23 19.65
CA VAL A 117 21.19 -10.41 20.48
C VAL A 117 21.50 -9.93 21.90
N GLN A 118 20.61 -10.23 22.85
CA GLN A 118 20.84 -9.86 24.24
C GLN A 118 22.03 -10.67 24.77
N LEU A 119 23.10 -9.97 25.12
CA LEU A 119 24.27 -10.55 25.77
C LEU A 119 23.97 -10.67 27.26
N VAL A 120 23.94 -11.90 27.78
CA VAL A 120 24.00 -12.15 29.21
C VAL A 120 25.43 -12.58 29.51
N ASN A 121 26.17 -11.82 30.32
CA ASN A 121 27.56 -12.11 30.69
C ASN A 121 28.55 -12.22 29.52
N ASN A 122 28.46 -11.35 28.51
CA ASN A 122 29.38 -11.32 27.35
C ASN A 122 29.41 -12.60 26.49
N GLU A 123 28.49 -13.53 26.71
CA GLU A 123 28.35 -14.74 25.90
C GLU A 123 27.02 -14.71 25.13
N ILE A 124 27.06 -15.20 23.89
CA ILE A 124 25.86 -15.41 23.09
C ILE A 124 25.05 -16.48 23.83
N LEU A 125 23.84 -16.12 24.26
CA LEU A 125 22.89 -17.06 24.86
C LEU A 125 22.57 -18.13 23.80
N LYS A 126 23.36 -19.20 23.76
CA LYS A 126 23.02 -20.39 22.98
C LYS A 126 21.77 -20.95 23.65
N GLU A 127 20.64 -20.89 22.97
CA GLU A 127 19.43 -21.58 23.38
C GLU A 127 19.84 -23.00 23.79
N GLU A 128 19.60 -23.35 25.06
CA GLU A 128 19.93 -24.69 25.54
C GLU A 128 19.29 -25.68 24.58
N PRO A 129 20.07 -26.63 24.03
CA PRO A 129 19.56 -27.52 22.98
C PRO A 129 18.28 -28.16 23.47
N GLU A 130 17.20 -28.00 22.71
CA GLU A 130 15.89 -28.56 23.06
C GLU A 130 16.08 -30.04 23.40
N LYS A 131 15.94 -30.38 24.68
CA LYS A 131 16.13 -31.75 25.15
C LYS A 131 15.21 -32.63 24.33
N THR A 132 15.80 -33.60 23.62
CA THR A 132 15.03 -34.48 22.73
C THR A 132 13.91 -35.14 23.52
N PHE A 133 12.78 -35.38 22.86
CA PHE A 133 11.58 -35.97 23.46
C PHE A 133 11.93 -37.17 24.37
N ILE A 134 12.80 -38.06 23.91
CA ILE A 134 13.27 -39.23 24.67
C ILE A 134 13.92 -38.88 26.01
N GLN A 135 14.74 -37.82 26.11
CA GLN A 135 15.34 -37.39 27.38
C GLN A 135 14.29 -36.95 28.40
N LYS A 136 13.19 -36.34 27.94
CA LYS A 136 12.11 -35.88 28.82
C LYS A 136 11.22 -37.02 29.31
N TYR A 137 10.99 -38.03 28.48
CA TYR A 137 10.03 -39.11 28.79
C TYR A 137 10.65 -40.40 29.34
N TRP A 138 11.97 -40.56 29.33
CA TRP A 138 12.63 -41.76 29.87
C TRP A 138 12.28 -42.04 31.34
N MET A 139 12.18 -40.99 32.17
CA MET A 139 11.82 -41.11 33.58
C MET A 139 10.41 -41.70 33.79
N TYR A 140 9.50 -41.52 32.83
CA TYR A 140 8.12 -42.05 32.92
C TYR A 140 8.00 -43.45 32.28
N ILE A 141 8.79 -43.74 31.25
CA ILE A 141 8.76 -45.03 30.55
C ILE A 141 9.32 -46.16 31.44
N VAL A 142 10.43 -45.90 32.15
CA VAL A 142 11.11 -46.92 32.96
C VAL A 142 10.22 -47.52 34.07
N PRO A 143 9.51 -46.73 34.89
CA PRO A 143 8.63 -47.27 35.92
C PRO A 143 7.48 -48.11 35.35
N ILE A 144 6.90 -47.70 34.21
CA ILE A 144 5.79 -48.42 33.56
C ILE A 144 6.27 -49.79 33.07
N LEU A 145 7.44 -49.85 32.43
CA LEU A 145 8.03 -51.11 32.01
C LEU A 145 8.35 -52.02 33.20
N LEU A 146 8.87 -51.46 34.29
CA LEU A 146 9.11 -52.20 35.53
C LEU A 146 7.81 -52.77 36.11
N LEU A 147 6.73 -51.99 36.13
CA LEU A 147 5.42 -52.43 36.60
C LEU A 147 4.83 -53.54 35.72
N LEU A 148 5.04 -53.46 34.40
CA LEU A 148 4.61 -54.49 33.45
C LEU A 148 5.42 -55.80 33.62
N LEU A 149 6.74 -55.69 33.84
CA LEU A 149 7.62 -56.84 34.06
C LEU A 149 7.37 -57.52 35.42
N LEU A 150 7.11 -56.73 36.46
CA LEU A 150 6.85 -57.25 37.81
C LEU A 150 5.39 -57.64 38.04
N GLY A 151 4.44 -57.04 37.31
CA GLY A 151 2.99 -57.28 37.43
C GLY A 151 2.40 -58.20 36.37
N GLY A 152 3.16 -58.57 35.32
CA GLY A 152 2.70 -59.39 34.20
C GLY A 152 2.77 -60.90 34.40
N GLY A 153 2.89 -61.37 35.64
CA GLY A 153 2.98 -62.80 35.95
C GLY A 153 1.74 -63.34 36.67
N ALA A 154 0.68 -63.65 35.93
CA ALA A 154 -0.28 -64.71 36.26
C ALA A 154 -1.20 -65.02 35.05
N PRO A 155 -0.93 -66.08 34.27
CA PRO A 155 -1.95 -66.78 33.52
C PRO A 155 -2.65 -67.76 34.47
N GLU A 156 -3.88 -67.45 34.89
CA GLU A 156 -4.76 -68.50 35.42
C GLU A 156 -5.56 -69.05 34.23
N GLU A 157 -5.04 -70.14 33.69
CA GLU A 157 -5.75 -71.10 32.83
C GLU A 157 -7.06 -71.52 33.54
N GLY A 158 -8.19 -71.55 32.86
CA GLY A 158 -8.60 -72.77 32.20
C GLY A 158 -9.59 -73.54 33.07
N LYS A 159 -10.85 -73.56 32.62
CA LYS A 159 -11.88 -74.48 33.09
C LYS A 159 -11.95 -75.66 32.14
#